data_AF-A0A934JY54-F1
#
_entry.id   AF-A0A934JY54-F1
#
_cell.length_a   1.000
_cell.length_b   1.000
_cell.length_c   1.000
_cell.angle_alpha   90.00
_cell.angle_beta   90.00
_cell.angle_gamma   90.00
#
_symmetry.space_group_name_H-M   'P 1'
#
loop_
_entity.id
_entity.type
_entity.pdbx_description
1 polymer ?
#
loop_
_entity_poly.entity_id
_entity_poly.type
_entity_poly.pdbx_seq_one_letter_code
_entity_poly.pdbx_strand_id
1 'polypeptide(L)'
;MSIFRKAYSVVGAILMLQFFAQLYFIAVTVFTIVNANDNANDVYAAFKNADTFAGLHAINGDITGLTILVMLGLSFGSRYPWRTTILTGVLFVLLVIQLFLAHTGIAVVSAVHGLNALVLLGLAGYLVGNNWAFGRRGATPASEREVVSTAP
;
A
#
# COMPACT_ATOMS: atom_id res chain seq x y z
N MET A 1 -11.15 18.68 -11.53
CA MET A 1 -10.01 17.94 -10.94
C MET A 1 -9.04 17.56 -12.05
N SER A 2 -7.73 17.79 -11.89
CA SER A 2 -6.74 17.51 -12.97
C SER A 2 -6.55 16.00 -13.21
N ILE A 3 -6.07 15.64 -14.41
CA ILE A 3 -5.78 14.24 -14.76
C ILE A 3 -4.75 13.61 -13.82
N PHE A 4 -3.71 14.37 -13.43
CA PHE A 4 -2.69 13.93 -12.48
C PHE A 4 -3.27 13.54 -11.12
N ARG A 5 -4.25 14.30 -10.61
CA ARG A 5 -4.90 14.00 -9.33
C ARG A 5 -5.74 12.72 -9.39
N LYS A 6 -6.43 12.49 -10.51
CA LYS A 6 -7.16 11.24 -10.75
C LYS A 6 -6.20 10.06 -10.87
N ALA A 7 -5.13 10.20 -11.64
CA ALA A 7 -4.09 9.19 -11.79
C ALA A 7 -3.46 8.85 -10.42
N TYR A 8 -3.07 9.85 -9.63
CA TYR A 8 -2.53 9.65 -8.29
C TYR A 8 -3.51 8.87 -7.40
N SER A 9 -4.79 9.21 -7.45
CA SER A 9 -5.84 8.52 -6.69
C SER A 9 -6.01 7.05 -7.11
N VAL A 10 -6.02 6.76 -8.41
CA VAL A 10 -6.17 5.39 -8.93
C VAL A 10 -4.93 4.56 -8.62
N VAL A 11 -3.74 5.11 -8.87
CA VAL A 11 -2.47 4.44 -8.56
C VAL A 11 -2.35 4.16 -7.06
N GLY A 12 -2.81 5.10 -6.22
CA GLY A 12 -2.89 4.86 -4.78
C GLY A 12 -3.85 3.73 -4.41
N ALA A 13 -5.01 3.60 -5.07
CA ALA A 13 -5.89 2.46 -4.84
C ALA A 13 -5.27 1.13 -5.31
N ILE A 14 -4.52 1.13 -6.41
CA ILE A 14 -3.73 -0.02 -6.85
C ILE A 14 -2.68 -0.39 -5.79
N LEU A 15 -2.00 0.60 -5.22
CA LEU A 15 -1.03 0.38 -4.13
C LEU A 15 -1.68 -0.31 -2.92
N MET A 16 -2.91 0.08 -2.56
CA MET A 16 -3.64 -0.59 -1.47
C MET A 16 -3.94 -2.06 -1.79
N LEU A 17 -4.38 -2.34 -3.02
CA LEU A 17 -4.60 -3.72 -3.47
C LEU A 17 -3.30 -4.53 -3.41
N GLN A 18 -2.18 -3.94 -3.83
CA GLN A 18 -0.87 -4.58 -3.76
C GLN A 18 -0.45 -4.88 -2.32
N PHE A 19 -0.68 -3.97 -1.36
CA PHE A 19 -0.39 -4.28 0.05
C PHE A 19 -1.29 -5.38 0.62
N PHE A 20 -2.57 -5.44 0.24
CA PHE A 20 -3.43 -6.55 0.64
C PHE A 20 -2.99 -7.89 0.03
N ALA A 21 -2.60 -7.89 -1.25
CA ALA A 21 -1.99 -9.05 -1.88
C ALA A 21 -0.71 -9.48 -1.16
N GLN A 22 0.09 -8.51 -0.69
CA GLN A 22 1.33 -8.77 0.03
C GLN A 22 1.10 -9.48 1.37
N LEU A 23 0.09 -9.04 2.12
CA LEU A 23 -0.35 -9.70 3.35
C LEU A 23 -0.92 -11.09 3.08
N TYR A 24 -1.70 -11.24 2.00
CA TYR A 24 -2.25 -12.53 1.60
C TYR A 24 -1.13 -13.53 1.25
N PHE A 25 -0.17 -13.16 0.39
CA PHE A 25 0.90 -14.06 -0.02
C PHE A 25 1.77 -14.52 1.16
N ILE A 26 2.16 -13.61 2.05
CA ILE A 26 2.96 -14.01 3.22
C ILE A 26 2.15 -14.84 4.22
N ALA A 27 0.85 -14.54 4.40
CA ALA A 27 -0.02 -15.35 5.24
C ALA A 27 -0.15 -16.77 4.71
N VAL A 28 -0.34 -16.94 3.38
CA VAL A 28 -0.38 -18.27 2.77
C VAL A 28 0.95 -19.00 2.95
N THR A 29 2.10 -18.35 2.69
CA THR A 29 3.44 -18.94 2.96
C THR A 29 3.54 -19.46 4.39
N VAL A 30 3.19 -18.64 5.39
CA VAL A 30 3.26 -19.02 6.80
C VAL A 30 2.29 -20.17 7.10
N PHE A 31 1.03 -20.07 6.70
CA PHE A 31 0.02 -21.10 6.97
C PHE A 31 0.29 -22.42 6.26
N THR A 32 0.94 -22.42 5.09
CA THR A 32 1.39 -23.65 4.44
C THR A 32 2.47 -24.36 5.27
N ILE A 33 3.41 -23.61 5.86
CA ILE A 33 4.51 -24.18 6.65
C ILE A 33 4.02 -24.66 8.02
N VAL A 34 3.29 -23.82 8.77
CA VAL A 34 2.93 -24.13 10.17
C VAL A 34 1.85 -25.20 10.32
N ASN A 35 1.09 -25.50 9.26
CA ASN A 35 0.07 -26.56 9.27
C ASN A 35 0.57 -27.87 8.65
N ALA A 36 1.86 -27.97 8.32
CA ALA A 36 2.44 -29.23 7.86
C ALA A 36 2.48 -30.25 9.00
N ASN A 37 2.32 -31.54 8.69
CA ASN A 37 2.58 -32.57 9.69
C ASN A 37 4.08 -32.63 10.01
N ASP A 38 4.41 -32.98 11.25
CA ASP A 38 5.78 -33.09 11.75
C ASP A 38 6.52 -34.36 11.26
N ASN A 39 6.46 -34.63 9.96
CA ASN A 39 7.31 -35.62 9.31
C ASN A 39 8.13 -34.98 8.18
N ALA A 40 9.30 -35.56 7.91
CA ALA A 40 10.28 -34.96 7.01
C ALA A 40 9.73 -34.71 5.59
N ASN A 41 8.90 -35.60 5.06
CA ASN A 41 8.36 -35.48 3.71
C ASN A 41 7.34 -34.33 3.62
N ASP A 42 6.43 -34.24 4.59
CA ASP A 42 5.39 -33.20 4.61
C ASP A 42 5.99 -31.82 4.87
N VAL A 43 6.97 -31.70 5.78
CA VAL A 43 7.70 -30.45 6.01
C VAL A 43 8.43 -30.00 4.74
N TYR A 44 9.15 -30.90 4.07
CA TYR A 44 9.84 -30.57 2.82
C TYR A 44 8.88 -30.10 1.73
N ALA A 45 7.75 -30.81 1.55
CA ALA A 45 6.72 -30.43 0.60
C ALA A 45 6.09 -29.07 0.94
N ALA A 46 5.86 -28.79 2.23
CA ALA A 46 5.32 -27.52 2.69
C ALA A 46 6.24 -26.35 2.37
N PHE A 47 7.54 -26.45 2.64
CA PHE A 47 8.51 -25.42 2.25
C PHE A 47 8.53 -25.19 0.73
N LYS A 48 8.56 -26.27 -0.06
CA LYS A 48 8.55 -26.17 -1.52
C LYS A 48 7.28 -25.50 -2.07
N ASN A 49 6.12 -25.77 -1.46
CA ASN A 49 4.87 -25.13 -1.85
C ASN A 49 4.83 -23.66 -1.40
N ALA A 50 5.32 -23.37 -0.19
CA ALA A 50 5.38 -22.03 0.39
C ALA A 50 6.33 -21.10 -0.38
N ASP A 51 7.40 -21.63 -0.99
CA ASP A 51 8.34 -20.89 -1.84
C ASP A 51 7.65 -20.18 -3.01
N THR A 52 6.59 -20.77 -3.57
CA THR A 52 5.83 -20.14 -4.66
C THR A 52 5.17 -18.85 -4.20
N PHE A 53 4.53 -18.88 -3.02
CA PHE A 53 3.87 -17.70 -2.44
C PHE A 53 4.88 -16.68 -1.90
N ALA A 54 6.02 -17.13 -1.37
CA ALA A 54 7.12 -16.26 -0.99
C ALA A 54 7.70 -15.53 -2.21
N GLY A 55 7.83 -16.23 -3.35
CA GLY A 55 8.21 -15.64 -4.63
C GLY A 55 7.19 -14.61 -5.12
N LEU A 56 5.89 -14.90 -5.05
CA LEU A 56 4.84 -13.93 -5.39
C LEU A 56 4.85 -12.70 -4.47
N HIS A 57 5.13 -12.89 -3.18
CA HIS A 57 5.36 -11.79 -2.25
C HIS A 57 6.55 -10.93 -2.69
N ALA A 58 7.70 -11.53 -3.02
CA ALA A 58 8.86 -10.77 -3.50
C ALA A 58 8.55 -9.96 -4.78
N ILE A 59 7.98 -10.61 -5.80
CA ILE A 59 7.62 -9.98 -7.08
C ILE A 59 6.61 -8.84 -6.88
N ASN A 60 5.56 -9.06 -6.09
CA ASN A 60 4.58 -8.01 -5.80
C ASN A 60 5.20 -6.84 -5.00
N GLY A 61 6.23 -7.11 -4.19
CA GLY A 61 7.06 -6.10 -3.55
C GLY A 61 7.79 -5.20 -4.54
N ASP A 62 8.36 -5.76 -5.60
CA ASP A 62 9.02 -4.98 -6.67
C ASP A 62 8.01 -4.08 -7.41
N ILE A 63 6.85 -4.63 -7.78
CA ILE A 63 5.79 -3.88 -8.45
C ILE A 63 5.24 -2.79 -7.51
N THR A 64 5.11 -3.07 -6.21
CA THR A 64 4.74 -2.08 -5.19
C THR A 64 5.74 -0.92 -5.16
N GLY A 65 7.04 -1.22 -5.25
CA GLY A 65 8.08 -0.20 -5.30
C GLY A 65 7.95 0.72 -6.53
N LEU A 66 7.70 0.13 -7.70
CA LEU A 66 7.42 0.89 -8.93
C LEU A 66 6.15 1.75 -8.80
N THR A 67 5.08 1.21 -8.20
CA THR A 67 3.84 1.97 -7.96
C THR A 67 4.10 3.20 -7.08
N ILE A 68 4.89 3.06 -6.01
CA ILE A 68 5.25 4.18 -5.12
C ILE A 68 6.06 5.25 -5.87
N LEU A 69 6.99 4.85 -6.73
CA LEU A 69 7.74 5.79 -7.59
C LEU A 69 6.83 6.55 -8.54
N VAL A 70 5.85 5.86 -9.16
CA VAL A 70 4.84 6.50 -10.01
C VAL A 70 4.00 7.48 -9.19
N MET A 71 3.53 7.10 -7.99
CA MET A 71 2.81 8.02 -7.10
C MET A 71 3.65 9.25 -6.75
N LEU A 72 4.94 9.07 -6.46
CA LEU A 72 5.85 10.17 -6.15
C LEU A 72 5.95 11.15 -7.33
N GLY A 73 6.16 10.66 -8.55
CA GLY A 73 6.16 11.49 -9.75
C GLY A 73 4.83 12.21 -9.98
N LEU A 74 3.71 11.49 -9.84
CA LEU A 74 2.37 12.06 -9.97
C LEU A 74 2.05 13.11 -8.89
N SER A 75 2.66 13.02 -7.71
CA SER A 75 2.42 13.97 -6.61
C SER A 75 2.84 15.40 -7.00
N PHE A 76 3.94 15.55 -7.75
CA PHE A 76 4.40 16.84 -8.26
C PHE A 76 3.43 17.39 -9.32
N GLY A 77 3.03 16.57 -10.30
CA GLY A 77 2.07 16.97 -11.35
C GLY A 77 0.66 17.23 -10.84
N SER A 78 0.29 16.66 -9.70
CA SER A 78 -1.03 16.82 -9.08
C SER A 78 -1.25 18.20 -8.47
N ARG A 79 -0.17 18.95 -8.19
CA ARG A 79 -0.22 20.25 -7.47
C ARG A 79 -1.05 20.16 -6.18
N TYR A 80 -0.92 19.06 -5.44
CA TYR A 80 -1.48 18.97 -4.08
C TYR A 80 -0.74 19.92 -3.14
N PRO A 81 -1.28 20.23 -1.95
CA PRO A 81 -0.48 20.87 -0.91
C PRO A 81 0.82 20.08 -0.68
N TRP A 82 1.93 20.78 -0.46
CA TRP A 82 3.27 20.18 -0.30
C TRP A 82 3.29 19.04 0.72
N ARG A 83 2.42 19.08 1.73
CA ARG A 83 2.22 17.98 2.69
C ARG A 83 1.97 16.63 2.01
N THR A 84 1.15 16.56 0.97
CA THR A 84 0.87 15.30 0.25
C THR A 84 2.12 14.80 -0.49
N THR A 85 2.86 15.70 -1.13
CA THR A 85 4.12 15.37 -1.81
C THR A 85 5.17 14.90 -0.82
N ILE A 86 5.35 15.59 0.32
CA ILE A 86 6.25 15.21 1.39
C ILE A 86 5.90 13.83 1.94
N LEU A 87 4.62 13.58 2.26
CA LEU A 87 4.18 12.28 2.76
C LEU A 87 4.34 11.17 1.74
N THR A 88 4.18 11.45 0.43
CA THR A 88 4.51 10.49 -0.63
C THR A 88 6.02 10.23 -0.70
N GLY A 89 6.85 11.24 -0.47
CA GLY A 89 8.30 11.09 -0.31
C GLY A 89 8.67 10.26 0.92
N VAL A 90 8.00 10.46 2.05
CA VAL A 90 8.17 9.62 3.25
C VAL A 90 7.79 8.17 2.96
N LEU A 91 6.70 7.93 2.23
CA LEU A 91 6.31 6.59 1.77
C LEU A 91 7.42 5.94 0.94
N PHE A 92 8.09 6.69 0.07
CA PHE A 92 9.26 6.21 -0.69
C PHE A 92 10.48 5.93 0.21
N VAL A 93 10.79 6.79 1.18
CA VAL A 93 11.88 6.55 2.13
C VAL A 93 11.63 5.28 2.96
N LEU A 94 10.39 5.08 3.42
CA LEU A 94 9.99 3.87 4.13
C LEU A 94 10.12 2.62 3.26
N LEU A 95 9.87 2.71 1.95
CA LEU A 95 10.13 1.62 1.00
C LEU A 95 11.62 1.30 0.88
N VAL A 96 12.50 2.31 0.84
CA VAL A 96 13.95 2.08 0.83
C VAL A 96 14.38 1.36 2.10
N ILE A 97 13.89 1.79 3.26
CA ILE A 97 14.11 1.10 4.54
C ILE A 97 13.56 -0.34 4.48
N GLN A 98 12.37 -0.53 3.91
CA GLN A 98 11.75 -1.86 3.74
C GLN A 98 12.66 -2.81 2.96
N LEU A 99 13.25 -2.35 1.85
CA LEU A 99 14.16 -3.14 1.02
C LEU A 99 15.41 -3.56 1.81
N PHE A 100 16.02 -2.63 2.55
CA PHE A 100 17.17 -2.96 3.39
C PHE A 100 16.82 -4.00 4.46
N LEU A 101 15.72 -3.80 5.20
CA LEU A 101 15.28 -4.73 6.23
C LEU A 101 15.00 -6.13 5.65
N ALA A 102 14.30 -6.21 4.52
CA ALA A 102 13.97 -7.48 3.88
C ALA A 102 15.22 -8.30 3.46
N HIS A 103 16.31 -7.63 3.07
CA HIS A 103 17.48 -8.28 2.48
C HIS A 103 18.71 -8.37 3.41
N THR A 104 18.56 -8.08 4.72
CA THR A 104 19.70 -8.19 5.66
C THR A 104 20.23 -9.61 5.84
N GLY A 105 19.40 -10.64 5.60
CA GLY A 105 19.73 -12.05 5.85
C GLY A 105 19.73 -12.45 7.33
N ILE A 106 19.54 -11.51 8.26
CA ILE A 106 19.47 -11.77 9.70
C ILE A 106 18.00 -11.87 10.07
N ALA A 107 17.50 -13.08 10.35
CA ALA A 107 16.07 -13.36 10.54
C ALA A 107 15.35 -12.37 11.46
N VAL A 108 15.93 -12.03 12.62
CA VAL A 108 15.34 -11.10 13.59
C VAL A 108 15.26 -9.67 13.05
N VAL A 109 16.31 -9.21 12.37
CA VAL A 109 16.33 -7.86 11.77
C VAL A 109 15.39 -7.81 10.58
N SER A 110 15.42 -8.85 9.75
CA SER A 110 14.47 -9.01 8.66
C SER A 110 13.05 -8.98 9.17
N ALA A 111 12.69 -9.67 10.26
CA ALA A 111 11.32 -9.64 10.79
C ALA A 111 10.77 -8.21 11.06
N VAL A 112 11.64 -7.22 11.33
CA VAL A 112 11.25 -5.81 11.49
C VAL A 112 10.63 -5.21 10.23
N HIS A 113 10.94 -5.74 9.03
CA HIS A 113 10.28 -5.31 7.80
C HIS A 113 8.76 -5.54 7.84
N GLY A 114 8.28 -6.54 8.59
CA GLY A 114 6.85 -6.76 8.81
C GLY A 114 6.19 -5.58 9.51
N LEU A 115 6.84 -4.99 10.52
CA LEU A 115 6.35 -3.80 11.21
C LEU A 115 6.37 -2.56 10.32
N ASN A 116 7.46 -2.34 9.58
CA ASN A 116 7.56 -1.23 8.63
C ASN A 116 6.52 -1.35 7.49
N ALA A 117 6.18 -2.57 7.06
CA ALA A 117 5.10 -2.81 6.10
C ALA A 117 3.73 -2.32 6.62
N LEU A 118 3.45 -2.45 7.92
CA LEU A 118 2.21 -1.91 8.51
C LEU A 118 2.20 -0.38 8.51
N VAL A 119 3.36 0.26 8.75
CA VAL A 119 3.50 1.72 8.66
C VAL A 119 3.29 2.20 7.23
N LEU A 120 3.89 1.52 6.24
CA LEU A 120 3.67 1.77 4.81
C LEU A 120 2.20 1.67 4.44
N LEU A 121 1.52 0.59 4.85
CA LEU A 121 0.09 0.38 4.62
C LEU A 121 -0.74 1.51 5.23
N GLY A 122 -0.47 1.91 6.48
CA GLY A 122 -1.17 2.98 7.16
C GLY A 122 -1.01 4.33 6.47
N LEU A 123 0.22 4.68 6.08
CA LEU A 123 0.51 5.94 5.38
C LEU A 123 -0.11 5.96 3.97
N ALA A 124 0.00 4.86 3.22
CA ALA A 124 -0.63 4.75 1.91
C ALA A 124 -2.16 4.84 2.01
N GLY A 125 -2.77 4.14 2.97
CA GLY A 125 -4.21 4.22 3.24
C GLY A 125 -4.66 5.64 3.57
N TYR A 126 -3.88 6.36 4.40
CA TYR A 126 -4.10 7.78 4.69
C TYR A 126 -4.05 8.66 3.43
N LEU A 127 -3.00 8.50 2.61
CA LEU A 127 -2.82 9.26 1.37
C LEU A 127 -3.96 9.00 0.38
N VAL A 128 -4.38 7.75 0.22
CA VAL A 128 -5.48 7.35 -0.67
C VAL A 128 -6.80 7.90 -0.17
N GLY A 129 -7.14 7.70 1.11
CA GLY A 129 -8.40 8.17 1.69
C GLY A 129 -8.55 9.69 1.65
N ASN A 130 -7.46 10.43 1.88
CA ASN A 130 -7.51 11.89 1.83
C ASN A 130 -7.54 12.47 0.42
N ASN A 131 -6.91 11.79 -0.55
CA ASN A 131 -6.79 12.29 -1.92
C ASN A 131 -7.70 11.55 -2.92
N TRP A 132 -8.70 10.81 -2.44
CA TRP A 132 -9.64 10.06 -3.29
C TRP A 132 -10.39 10.98 -4.25
N ALA A 133 -10.21 10.74 -5.55
CA ALA A 133 -10.69 11.62 -6.61
C ALA A 133 -12.18 11.47 -6.95
N PHE A 134 -12.83 10.41 -6.47
CA PHE A 134 -14.20 10.06 -6.83
C PHE A 134 -15.15 10.09 -5.63
N GLY A 135 -14.74 10.72 -4.52
CA GLY A 135 -15.56 10.88 -3.32
C GLY A 135 -16.56 12.02 -3.45
N ARG A 136 -17.72 11.90 -2.79
CA ARG A 136 -18.76 12.94 -2.73
C ARG A 136 -18.41 14.05 -1.73
N ARG A 137 -17.25 14.69 -1.85
CA ARG A 137 -16.96 15.90 -1.04
C ARG A 137 -17.50 17.11 -1.81
N GLY A 138 -18.74 17.51 -1.51
CA GLY A 138 -19.32 18.78 -1.98
C GLY A 138 -20.64 18.73 -2.74
N ALA A 139 -21.46 17.68 -2.59
CA ALA A 139 -22.88 17.81 -2.94
C ALA A 139 -23.63 18.43 -1.75
N THR A 140 -23.37 19.71 -1.45
CA THR A 140 -24.36 20.51 -0.74
C THR A 140 -25.47 20.76 -1.77
N PRO A 141 -26.66 20.17 -1.62
CA PRO A 141 -27.74 20.44 -2.56
C PRO A 141 -27.99 21.95 -2.58
N ALA A 142 -28.06 22.53 -3.79
CA ALA A 142 -28.31 23.95 -3.98
C ALA A 142 -29.59 24.44 -3.28
N SER A 143 -30.50 23.52 -2.91
CA SER A 143 -31.74 23.80 -2.18
C SER A 143 -31.54 24.39 -0.79
N GLU A 144 -30.38 24.21 -0.15
CA GLU A 144 -30.14 24.78 1.19
C GLU A 144 -29.67 26.25 1.13
N ARG A 145 -29.16 26.71 -0.02
CA ARG A 145 -28.77 28.12 -0.23
C ARG A 145 -29.94 29.05 -0.54
N GLU A 146 -31.04 28.52 -1.09
CA GLU A 146 -32.22 29.30 -1.45
C GLU A 146 -33.14 29.59 -0.24
N VAL A 147 -33.20 28.66 0.72
CA VAL A 147 -34.01 28.80 1.95
C VAL A 147 -33.43 29.83 2.91
N VAL A 148 -32.10 29.98 2.98
CA VAL A 148 -31.44 30.97 3.86
C VAL A 148 -31.50 32.38 3.27
N SER A 149 -31.62 32.53 1.95
CA SER A 149 -31.70 33.83 1.27
C SER A 149 -33.10 34.45 1.27
N THR A 150 -34.13 33.71 1.69
CA THR A 150 -35.54 34.13 1.62
C THR A 150 -36.22 34.23 2.99
N ALA A 151 -35.47 34.02 4.08
CA ALA A 151 -35.97 34.29 5.43
C ALA A 151 -36.01 35.81 5.67
N PRO A 152 -37.20 36.39 5.95
CA PRO A 152 -37.39 37.83 6.16
C PRO A 152 -36.78 38.33 7.48
#